data_AF-A0A7S3JSP0-F1
#
_entry.id   AF-A0A7S3JSP0-F1
#
_cell.length_a   1.000
_cell.length_b   1.000
_cell.length_c   1.000
_cell.angle_alpha   90.00
_cell.angle_beta   90.00
_cell.angle_gamma   90.00
#
_symmetry.space_group_name_H-M   'P 1'
#
loop_
_entity.id
_entity.type
_entity.pdbx_description
1 polymer ?
#
loop_
_entity_poly.entity_id
_entity_poly.type
_entity_poly.pdbx_seq_one_letter_code
_entity_poly.pdbx_strand_id
1 'polypeptide(L)'
;MEIPLDCLITVEMGKETEVGRAVMEADLELDAPKHVFLMLFLLTDRKNKDSRFQPYYAMLPATLSNMPVFWRADELEKLQGSFLLTQIEERNLAIAKDYESICKIYSDFENIATLDEFRWARMCVCSRNFGIVIDGIRTSALVPYADMLNHLRPRETKWTFDNARSAFTITALQYIEKGDQIYDSYGQKCNHRFLLNYGFAIEDNREADGFNPNEIAFDIALRQDDPLTPRKQLLWIRDGSPSGSGPKRIRICASDNDNFRAVLSLLRVCVADDDDLERLFGQQNPYGAFRTASDIHFPLSFRNELRVLRLLGQSITNMLNKYPTSLEQDLQDLKGNTLPPFSNQRHAKIHVKSEKVVLRHYIAFAAIALDLARIPLGEHFDQALTDLFDGRWCAPSPSSSTNSDAWRSAFSFQPTRGDCKHVASYCNSVLRQVKRLAGPHDDVDACLDSPTSSTLTTRRPIQVANIERTSNNGQPSDTSSTGKSEIDLKAPTIV
;
A
#
# COMPACT_ATOMS: atom_id res chain seq x y z
N MET A 1 13.46 -27.38 -12.80
CA MET A 1 12.12 -27.98 -13.03
C MET A 1 11.59 -27.43 -14.34
N GLU A 2 10.95 -28.26 -15.15
CA GLU A 2 10.35 -27.87 -16.43
C GLU A 2 8.93 -28.46 -16.51
N ILE A 3 7.96 -27.64 -16.93
CA ILE A 3 6.55 -28.00 -17.09
C ILE A 3 6.14 -27.59 -18.52
N PRO A 4 5.90 -28.56 -19.42
CA PRO A 4 5.49 -28.29 -20.79
C PRO A 4 4.21 -27.44 -20.88
N LEU A 5 4.08 -26.63 -21.93
CA LEU A 5 2.94 -25.74 -22.15
C LEU A 5 1.59 -26.47 -22.12
N ASP A 6 1.53 -27.70 -22.62
CA ASP A 6 0.31 -28.51 -22.66
C ASP A 6 -0.13 -29.02 -21.27
N CYS A 7 0.71 -28.85 -20.25
CA CYS A 7 0.38 -29.07 -18.84
C CYS A 7 -0.12 -27.80 -18.13
N LEU A 8 -0.08 -26.63 -18.75
CA LEU A 8 -0.57 -25.38 -18.16
C LEU A 8 -2.07 -25.23 -18.40
N ILE A 9 -2.76 -24.54 -17.49
CA ILE A 9 -4.11 -24.03 -17.72
C ILE A 9 -3.99 -22.52 -17.93
N THR A 10 -4.30 -22.04 -19.14
CA THR A 10 -4.11 -20.63 -19.52
C THR A 10 -5.44 -19.85 -19.55
N VAL A 11 -5.34 -18.51 -19.57
CA VAL A 11 -6.50 -17.64 -19.76
C VAL A 11 -7.23 -17.95 -21.06
N GLU A 12 -6.48 -18.29 -22.11
CA GLU A 12 -7.00 -18.62 -23.44
C GLU A 12 -7.95 -19.82 -23.39
N MET A 13 -7.58 -20.89 -22.67
CA MET A 13 -8.45 -22.04 -22.47
C MET A 13 -9.76 -21.67 -21.77
N GLY A 14 -9.70 -20.73 -20.83
CA GLY A 14 -10.89 -20.15 -20.18
C GLY A 14 -11.81 -19.40 -21.13
N LYS A 15 -11.24 -18.58 -22.02
CA LYS A 15 -11.98 -17.85 -23.06
C LYS A 15 -12.65 -18.79 -24.07
N GLU A 16 -12.05 -19.96 -24.31
CA GLU A 16 -12.57 -20.97 -25.23
C GLU A 16 -13.70 -21.82 -24.64
N THR A 17 -14.01 -21.70 -23.35
CA THR A 17 -15.22 -22.33 -22.78
C THR A 17 -16.48 -21.65 -23.30
N GLU A 18 -17.63 -22.33 -23.25
CA GLU A 18 -18.92 -21.72 -23.61
C GLU A 18 -19.24 -20.49 -22.75
N VAL A 19 -19.04 -20.62 -21.43
CA VAL A 19 -19.23 -19.52 -20.48
C VAL A 19 -18.24 -18.38 -20.75
N GLY A 20 -16.98 -18.71 -21.06
CA GLY A 20 -15.95 -17.72 -21.38
C GLY A 20 -16.28 -16.91 -22.62
N ARG A 21 -16.77 -17.56 -23.69
CA ARG A 21 -17.27 -16.86 -24.88
C ARG A 21 -18.45 -15.95 -24.55
N ALA A 22 -19.42 -16.43 -23.78
CA ALA A 22 -20.56 -15.62 -23.36
C ALA A 22 -20.14 -14.37 -22.57
N VAL A 23 -19.18 -14.51 -21.65
CA VAL A 23 -18.60 -13.38 -20.89
C VAL A 23 -17.95 -12.35 -21.81
N MET A 24 -17.22 -12.80 -22.83
CA MET A 24 -16.58 -11.91 -23.81
C MET A 24 -17.60 -11.23 -24.72
N GLU A 25 -18.63 -11.94 -25.18
CA GLU A 25 -19.69 -11.39 -26.03
C GLU A 25 -20.53 -10.36 -25.29
N ALA A 26 -20.75 -10.55 -23.99
CA ALA A 26 -21.48 -9.63 -23.12
C ALA A 26 -20.64 -8.42 -22.64
N ASP A 27 -19.33 -8.42 -22.91
CA ASP A 27 -18.37 -7.37 -22.48
C ASP A 27 -18.49 -7.04 -20.97
N LEU A 28 -18.54 -8.08 -20.13
CA LEU A 28 -18.74 -7.89 -18.69
C LEU A 28 -17.53 -7.21 -18.03
N GLU A 29 -17.79 -6.13 -17.30
CA GLU A 29 -16.83 -5.50 -16.39
C GLU A 29 -16.68 -6.33 -15.11
N LEU A 30 -15.64 -7.17 -15.07
CA LEU A 30 -15.31 -8.07 -13.96
C LEU A 30 -14.15 -7.51 -13.12
N ASP A 31 -14.11 -7.82 -11.82
CA ASP A 31 -13.07 -7.34 -10.88
C ASP A 31 -11.65 -7.78 -11.28
N ALA A 32 -11.51 -8.98 -11.84
CA ALA A 32 -10.22 -9.47 -12.34
C ALA A 32 -10.40 -10.45 -13.51
N PRO A 33 -10.53 -9.92 -14.74
CA PRO A 33 -10.93 -10.70 -15.90
C PRO A 33 -10.03 -11.93 -16.17
N LYS A 34 -8.70 -11.78 -16.09
CA LYS A 34 -7.76 -12.90 -16.30
C LYS A 34 -7.98 -14.04 -15.32
N HIS A 35 -8.19 -13.73 -14.04
CA HIS A 35 -8.45 -14.76 -13.05
C HIS A 35 -9.80 -15.43 -13.31
N VAL A 36 -10.82 -14.67 -13.70
CA VAL A 36 -12.14 -15.22 -14.00
C VAL A 36 -12.05 -16.26 -15.12
N PHE A 37 -11.34 -15.99 -16.22
CA PHE A 37 -11.19 -16.99 -17.28
C PHE A 37 -10.48 -18.27 -16.81
N LEU A 38 -9.43 -18.16 -16.00
CA LEU A 38 -8.80 -19.34 -15.38
C LEU A 38 -9.78 -20.11 -14.48
N MET A 39 -10.61 -19.40 -13.72
CA MET A 39 -11.65 -20.00 -12.88
C MET A 39 -12.71 -20.71 -13.71
N LEU A 40 -13.17 -20.12 -14.82
CA LEU A 40 -14.18 -20.71 -15.71
C LEU A 40 -13.67 -22.04 -16.27
N PHE A 41 -12.43 -22.07 -16.79
CA PHE A 41 -11.83 -23.33 -17.22
C PHE A 41 -11.75 -24.35 -16.08
N LEU A 42 -11.19 -23.95 -14.94
CA LEU A 42 -11.03 -24.81 -13.76
C LEU A 42 -12.36 -25.42 -13.30
N LEU A 43 -13.42 -24.62 -13.21
CA LEU A 43 -14.73 -25.04 -12.72
C LEU A 43 -15.48 -25.94 -13.72
N THR A 44 -15.35 -25.66 -15.01
CA THR A 44 -15.96 -26.48 -16.06
C THR A 44 -15.20 -27.80 -16.23
N ASP A 45 -13.89 -27.74 -16.46
CA ASP A 45 -13.08 -28.91 -16.83
C ASP A 45 -12.90 -29.90 -15.67
N ARG A 46 -12.92 -29.45 -14.41
CA ARG A 46 -12.86 -30.36 -13.26
C ARG A 46 -14.03 -31.34 -13.18
N LYS A 47 -15.15 -31.06 -13.84
CA LYS A 47 -16.30 -31.98 -13.92
C LYS A 47 -16.09 -33.08 -14.96
N ASN A 48 -15.25 -32.83 -15.95
CA ASN A 48 -14.89 -33.81 -16.97
C ASN A 48 -13.92 -34.84 -16.39
N LYS A 49 -14.43 -36.05 -16.10
CA LYS A 49 -13.65 -37.15 -15.50
C LYS A 49 -12.51 -37.66 -16.38
N ASP A 50 -12.59 -37.40 -17.69
CA ASP A 50 -11.57 -37.80 -18.66
C ASP A 50 -10.56 -36.66 -18.94
N SER A 51 -10.65 -35.53 -18.23
CA SER A 51 -9.70 -34.43 -18.38
C SER A 51 -8.29 -34.86 -17.99
N ARG A 52 -7.31 -34.46 -18.81
CA ARG A 52 -5.88 -34.60 -18.51
C ARG A 52 -5.44 -33.83 -17.26
N PHE A 53 -6.23 -32.85 -16.80
CA PHE A 53 -5.94 -32.03 -15.62
C PHE A 53 -6.51 -32.61 -14.33
N GLN A 54 -7.22 -33.74 -14.37
CA GLN A 54 -7.73 -34.41 -13.16
C GLN A 54 -6.66 -34.64 -12.07
N PRO A 55 -5.41 -35.04 -12.39
CA PRO A 55 -4.35 -35.13 -11.38
C PRO A 55 -4.05 -33.79 -10.69
N TYR A 56 -4.08 -32.68 -11.43
CA TYR A 56 -3.90 -31.35 -10.86
C TYR A 56 -5.06 -30.97 -9.94
N TYR A 57 -6.30 -31.23 -10.35
CA TYR A 57 -7.48 -30.93 -9.52
C TYR A 57 -7.50 -31.73 -8.23
N ALA A 58 -7.01 -32.97 -8.24
CA ALA A 58 -6.87 -33.80 -7.04
C ALA A 58 -5.80 -33.28 -6.05
N MET A 59 -4.83 -32.48 -6.51
CA MET A 59 -3.79 -31.89 -5.67
C MET A 59 -4.20 -30.53 -5.08
N LEU A 60 -5.20 -29.86 -5.66
CA LEU A 60 -5.65 -28.57 -5.16
C LEU A 60 -6.22 -28.68 -3.73
N PRO A 61 -6.04 -27.65 -2.88
CA PRO A 61 -6.57 -27.67 -1.53
C PRO A 61 -8.09 -27.82 -1.53
N ALA A 62 -8.58 -28.84 -0.82
CA ALA A 62 -10.03 -29.04 -0.65
C ALA A 62 -10.69 -27.85 0.08
N THR A 63 -9.94 -27.19 0.98
CA THR A 63 -10.37 -25.98 1.68
C THR A 63 -9.29 -24.91 1.60
N LEU A 64 -9.73 -23.66 1.72
CA LEU A 64 -8.87 -22.47 1.83
C LEU A 64 -9.22 -21.69 3.11
N SER A 65 -9.56 -22.41 4.19
CA SER A 65 -10.01 -21.81 5.46
C SER A 65 -8.96 -20.90 6.10
N ASN A 66 -7.71 -20.97 5.65
CA ASN A 66 -6.65 -20.06 6.05
C ASN A 66 -6.72 -18.67 5.39
N MET A 67 -7.47 -18.52 4.30
CA MET A 67 -7.66 -17.24 3.64
C MET A 67 -8.82 -16.46 4.28
N PRO A 68 -8.64 -15.16 4.60
CA PRO A 68 -9.63 -14.37 5.34
C PRO A 68 -11.02 -14.27 4.72
N VAL A 69 -11.11 -14.44 3.40
CA VAL A 69 -12.37 -14.52 2.65
C VAL A 69 -13.29 -15.64 3.17
N PHE A 70 -12.75 -16.69 3.78
CA PHE A 70 -13.48 -17.83 4.36
C PHE A 70 -13.50 -17.84 5.89
N TRP A 71 -12.99 -16.80 6.55
CA TRP A 71 -12.94 -16.77 8.01
C TRP A 71 -14.31 -16.53 8.61
N ARG A 72 -14.51 -17.11 9.80
CA ARG A 72 -15.70 -16.85 10.62
C ARG A 72 -15.64 -15.47 11.27
N ALA A 73 -16.79 -15.00 11.75
CA ALA A 73 -16.90 -13.71 12.44
C ALA A 73 -15.94 -13.55 13.63
N ASP A 74 -15.73 -14.60 14.43
CA ASP A 74 -14.83 -14.58 15.59
C ASP A 74 -13.34 -14.60 15.21
N GLU A 75 -13.01 -15.12 14.02
CA GLU A 75 -11.66 -15.04 13.45
C GLU A 75 -11.40 -13.66 12.85
N LEU A 76 -12.39 -13.10 12.15
CA LEU A 76 -12.34 -11.73 11.63
C LEU A 76 -12.22 -10.69 12.76
N GLU A 77 -12.85 -10.91 13.92
CA GLU A 77 -12.70 -10.05 15.09
C GLU A 77 -11.22 -9.85 15.50
N LYS A 78 -10.34 -10.82 15.20
CA LYS A 78 -8.89 -10.71 15.48
C LYS A 78 -8.19 -9.67 14.61
N LEU A 79 -8.83 -9.15 13.57
CA LEU A 79 -8.36 -8.08 12.71
C LEU A 79 -8.93 -6.70 13.09
N GLN A 80 -9.59 -6.57 14.25
CA GLN A 80 -10.15 -5.30 14.71
C GLN A 80 -9.11 -4.16 14.67
N GLY A 81 -9.52 -3.03 14.07
CA GLY A 81 -8.67 -1.86 13.85
C GLY A 81 -7.96 -1.85 12.49
N SER A 82 -7.83 -3.01 11.84
CA SER A 82 -7.18 -3.14 10.53
C SER A 82 -8.13 -2.76 9.38
N PHE A 83 -7.59 -2.06 8.37
CA PHE A 83 -8.31 -1.82 7.12
C PHE A 83 -8.54 -3.12 6.32
N LEU A 84 -7.82 -4.20 6.65
CA LEU A 84 -7.98 -5.50 6.00
C LEU A 84 -9.42 -6.04 6.13
N LEU A 85 -10.15 -5.72 7.20
CA LEU A 85 -11.57 -6.10 7.35
C LEU A 85 -12.44 -5.58 6.21
N THR A 86 -12.30 -4.30 5.87
CA THR A 86 -13.03 -3.69 4.75
C THR A 86 -12.62 -4.35 3.43
N GLN A 87 -11.33 -4.66 3.24
CA GLN A 87 -10.87 -5.32 2.01
C GLN A 87 -11.41 -6.75 1.85
N ILE A 88 -11.61 -7.46 2.95
CA ILE A 88 -12.21 -8.81 2.94
C ILE A 88 -13.67 -8.73 2.54
N GLU A 89 -14.40 -7.77 3.10
CA GLU A 89 -15.80 -7.51 2.75
C GLU A 89 -15.95 -7.10 1.29
N GLU A 90 -15.19 -6.09 0.83
CA GLU A 90 -15.15 -5.65 -0.56
C GLU A 90 -14.83 -6.81 -1.52
N ARG A 91 -13.87 -7.68 -1.17
CA ARG A 91 -13.53 -8.88 -1.95
C ARG A 91 -14.71 -9.85 -2.02
N ASN A 92 -15.38 -10.11 -0.90
CA ASN A 92 -16.52 -11.02 -0.87
C ASN A 92 -17.69 -10.48 -1.73
N LEU A 93 -17.96 -9.17 -1.66
CA LEU A 93 -18.98 -8.52 -2.47
C LEU A 93 -18.62 -8.54 -3.96
N ALA A 94 -17.37 -8.27 -4.33
CA ALA A 94 -16.90 -8.32 -5.71
C ALA A 94 -17.05 -9.73 -6.31
N ILE A 95 -16.66 -10.77 -5.55
CA ILE A 95 -16.81 -12.17 -5.99
C ILE A 95 -18.29 -12.53 -6.22
N ALA A 96 -19.17 -12.14 -5.29
CA ALA A 96 -20.61 -12.39 -5.42
C ALA A 96 -21.19 -11.66 -6.64
N LYS A 97 -20.82 -10.39 -6.84
CA LYS A 97 -21.24 -9.59 -8.00
C LYS A 97 -20.78 -10.22 -9.32
N ASP A 98 -19.52 -10.65 -9.42
CA ASP A 98 -18.99 -11.32 -10.63
C ASP A 98 -19.77 -12.61 -10.91
N TYR A 99 -20.01 -13.44 -9.88
CA TYR A 99 -20.80 -14.67 -10.00
C TYR A 99 -22.22 -14.39 -10.51
N GLU A 100 -22.93 -13.44 -9.88
CA GLU A 100 -24.29 -13.06 -10.28
C GLU A 100 -24.34 -12.51 -11.71
N SER A 101 -23.35 -11.71 -12.11
CA SER A 101 -23.25 -11.20 -13.48
C SER A 101 -23.08 -12.32 -14.50
N ILE A 102 -22.27 -13.33 -14.20
CA ILE A 102 -22.06 -14.50 -15.06
C ILE A 102 -23.34 -15.34 -15.14
N CYS A 103 -24.01 -15.63 -14.03
CA CYS A 103 -25.28 -16.37 -14.04
C CYS A 103 -26.38 -15.67 -14.84
N LYS A 104 -26.41 -14.34 -14.84
CA LYS A 104 -27.39 -13.56 -15.63
C LYS A 104 -27.21 -13.73 -17.14
N ILE A 105 -25.98 -13.84 -17.63
CA ILE A 105 -25.70 -13.99 -19.07
C ILE A 105 -25.62 -15.46 -19.52
N TYR A 106 -25.32 -16.38 -18.59
CA TYR A 106 -25.21 -17.81 -18.86
C TYR A 106 -25.93 -18.55 -17.72
N SER A 107 -27.23 -18.76 -17.89
CA SER A 107 -28.12 -19.28 -16.84
C SER A 107 -27.74 -20.69 -16.35
N ASP A 108 -27.07 -21.49 -17.19
CA ASP A 108 -26.63 -22.84 -16.81
C ASP A 108 -25.37 -22.82 -15.92
N PHE A 109 -24.79 -21.64 -15.63
CA PHE A 109 -23.59 -21.54 -14.80
C PHE A 109 -23.81 -22.04 -13.37
N GLU A 110 -25.03 -21.90 -12.84
CA GLU A 110 -25.39 -22.42 -11.51
C GLU A 110 -25.29 -23.96 -11.44
N ASN A 111 -25.48 -24.64 -12.57
CA ASN A 111 -25.25 -26.08 -12.69
C ASN A 111 -23.76 -26.43 -12.84
N ILE A 112 -22.91 -25.45 -13.19
CA ILE A 112 -21.44 -25.59 -13.29
C ILE A 112 -20.78 -25.32 -11.95
N ALA A 113 -21.15 -24.27 -11.22
CA ALA A 113 -20.55 -23.97 -9.94
C ALA A 113 -21.52 -23.21 -9.05
N THR A 114 -21.52 -23.54 -7.77
CA THR A 114 -22.13 -22.71 -6.73
C THR A 114 -21.27 -21.45 -6.47
N LEU A 115 -21.85 -20.45 -5.80
CA LEU A 115 -21.10 -19.26 -5.36
C LEU A 115 -19.89 -19.63 -4.47
N ASP A 116 -20.01 -20.65 -3.63
CA ASP A 116 -18.92 -21.09 -2.75
C ASP A 116 -17.79 -21.77 -3.54
N GLU A 117 -18.12 -22.58 -4.56
CA GLU A 117 -17.13 -23.13 -5.48
C GLU A 117 -16.47 -22.05 -6.33
N PHE A 118 -17.23 -21.03 -6.75
CA PHE A 118 -16.70 -19.87 -7.46
C PHE A 118 -15.74 -19.07 -6.58
N ARG A 119 -16.11 -18.81 -5.31
CA ARG A 119 -15.25 -18.16 -4.32
C ARG A 119 -13.99 -18.99 -4.03
N TRP A 120 -14.11 -20.31 -3.91
CA TRP A 120 -12.96 -21.21 -3.79
C TRP A 120 -12.04 -21.11 -5.00
N ALA A 121 -12.58 -21.22 -6.23
CA ALA A 121 -11.81 -21.14 -7.46
C ALA A 121 -11.10 -19.79 -7.59
N ARG A 122 -11.78 -18.69 -7.21
CA ARG A 122 -11.20 -17.34 -7.16
C ARG A 122 -9.94 -17.31 -6.33
N MET A 123 -10.00 -17.88 -5.12
CA MET A 123 -8.91 -17.82 -4.17
C MET A 123 -7.80 -18.84 -4.50
N CYS A 124 -8.14 -19.99 -5.09
CA CYS A 124 -7.18 -20.91 -5.71
C CYS A 124 -6.38 -20.20 -6.81
N VAL A 125 -7.06 -19.57 -7.78
CA VAL A 125 -6.38 -18.86 -8.88
C VAL A 125 -5.57 -17.68 -8.36
N CYS A 126 -6.12 -16.91 -7.41
CA CYS A 126 -5.45 -15.75 -6.83
C CYS A 126 -4.10 -16.10 -6.18
N SER A 127 -4.01 -17.27 -5.54
CA SER A 127 -2.80 -17.71 -4.83
C SER A 127 -1.79 -18.45 -5.70
N ARG A 128 -2.19 -18.97 -6.87
CA ARG A 128 -1.41 -19.97 -7.65
C ARG A 128 -1.10 -19.60 -9.10
N ASN A 129 -1.63 -18.49 -9.61
CA ASN A 129 -1.38 -18.12 -11.01
C ASN A 129 -0.02 -17.43 -11.22
N PHE A 130 0.56 -17.67 -12.39
CA PHE A 130 1.79 -17.05 -12.86
C PHE A 130 1.49 -16.15 -14.07
N GLY A 131 2.05 -14.94 -14.08
CA GLY A 131 2.04 -14.07 -15.26
C GLY A 131 3.20 -14.45 -16.18
N ILE A 132 2.88 -14.90 -17.40
CA ILE A 132 3.87 -15.42 -18.36
C ILE A 132 3.73 -14.73 -19.73
N VAL A 133 4.75 -14.89 -20.57
CA VAL A 133 4.75 -14.40 -21.96
C VAL A 133 5.01 -15.58 -22.88
N ILE A 134 4.01 -15.92 -23.68
CA ILE A 134 4.08 -17.00 -24.67
C ILE A 134 4.09 -16.33 -26.04
N ASP A 135 5.16 -16.53 -26.82
CA ASP A 135 5.33 -15.97 -28.17
C ASP A 135 5.06 -14.46 -28.27
N GLY A 136 5.49 -13.70 -27.25
CA GLY A 136 5.30 -12.25 -27.16
C GLY A 136 3.95 -11.81 -26.59
N ILE A 137 3.01 -12.74 -26.35
CA ILE A 137 1.68 -12.46 -25.81
C ILE A 137 1.69 -12.65 -24.28
N ARG A 138 1.31 -11.60 -23.55
CA ARG A 138 1.19 -11.63 -22.09
C ARG A 138 -0.09 -12.34 -21.67
N THR A 139 0.03 -13.45 -20.95
CA THR A 139 -1.09 -14.20 -20.39
C THR A 139 -0.86 -14.53 -18.90
N SER A 140 -1.81 -15.21 -18.28
CA SER A 140 -1.67 -15.82 -16.96
C SER A 140 -1.98 -17.32 -17.06
N ALA A 141 -1.34 -18.12 -16.22
CA ALA A 141 -1.57 -19.56 -16.20
C ALA A 141 -1.55 -20.11 -14.77
N LEU A 142 -2.32 -21.17 -14.54
CA LEU A 142 -2.02 -22.13 -13.48
C LEU A 142 -0.97 -23.08 -14.03
N VAL A 143 0.09 -23.30 -13.25
CA VAL A 143 1.20 -24.16 -13.63
C VAL A 143 1.25 -25.31 -12.63
N PRO A 144 0.58 -26.44 -12.92
CA PRO A 144 0.58 -27.60 -12.03
C PRO A 144 1.99 -28.00 -11.62
N TYR A 145 2.14 -28.42 -10.37
CA TYR A 145 3.42 -28.80 -9.72
C TYR A 145 4.32 -27.62 -9.37
N ALA A 146 4.47 -26.62 -10.25
CA ALA A 146 5.21 -25.39 -9.94
C ALA A 146 4.55 -24.58 -8.81
N ASP A 147 3.22 -24.55 -8.78
CA ASP A 147 2.41 -23.83 -7.79
C ASP A 147 2.37 -24.50 -6.40
N MET A 148 3.13 -25.59 -6.20
CA MET A 148 3.30 -26.27 -4.90
C MET A 148 4.49 -25.73 -4.09
N LEU A 149 5.38 -24.96 -4.71
CA LEU A 149 6.54 -24.39 -4.04
C LEU A 149 6.12 -23.25 -3.11
N ASN A 150 6.52 -23.32 -1.84
CA ASN A 150 6.20 -22.29 -0.86
C ASN A 150 7.06 -21.04 -1.03
N HIS A 151 6.60 -19.93 -0.45
CA HIS A 151 7.30 -18.66 -0.46
C HIS A 151 8.56 -18.66 0.43
N LEU A 152 9.67 -18.16 -0.12
CA LEU A 152 10.85 -17.74 0.65
C LEU A 152 11.50 -16.48 0.07
N ARG A 153 12.10 -15.71 0.97
CA ARG A 153 12.98 -14.57 0.68
C ARG A 153 14.25 -14.69 1.52
N PRO A 154 15.45 -14.42 0.97
CA PRO A 154 15.74 -14.10 -0.44
C PRO A 154 15.32 -15.21 -1.41
N ARG A 155 15.12 -14.87 -2.70
CA ARG A 155 14.69 -15.86 -3.69
C ARG A 155 15.78 -16.91 -3.92
N GLU A 156 15.42 -18.18 -3.87
CA GLU A 156 16.33 -19.30 -4.15
C GLU A 156 16.15 -19.85 -5.57
N THR A 157 15.04 -19.48 -6.21
CA THR A 157 14.69 -19.91 -7.56
C THR A 157 14.24 -18.71 -8.40
N LYS A 158 14.26 -18.90 -9.73
CA LYS A 158 13.71 -17.99 -10.72
C LYS A 158 12.90 -18.79 -11.71
N TRP A 159 11.69 -18.32 -12.01
CA TRP A 159 10.84 -18.92 -13.02
C TRP A 159 10.70 -18.05 -14.27
N THR A 160 10.41 -18.68 -15.40
CA THR A 160 10.07 -18.02 -16.67
C THR A 160 9.34 -18.99 -17.60
N PHE A 161 8.74 -18.48 -18.68
CA PHE A 161 8.29 -19.30 -19.79
C PHE A 161 9.33 -19.24 -20.92
N ASP A 162 9.90 -20.40 -21.26
CA ASP A 162 10.91 -20.53 -22.30
C ASP A 162 10.22 -20.93 -23.61
N ASN A 163 10.06 -19.97 -24.53
CA ASN A 163 9.39 -20.20 -25.81
C ASN A 163 10.10 -21.24 -26.68
N ALA A 164 11.44 -21.31 -26.62
CA ALA A 164 12.20 -22.27 -27.42
C ALA A 164 11.97 -23.72 -26.95
N ARG A 165 11.66 -23.90 -25.66
CA ARG A 165 11.29 -25.21 -25.09
C ARG A 165 9.79 -25.44 -25.01
N SER A 166 8.98 -24.42 -25.31
CA SER A 166 7.53 -24.41 -25.10
C SER A 166 7.15 -24.89 -23.68
N ALA A 167 7.85 -24.37 -22.66
CA ALA A 167 7.70 -24.84 -21.29
C ALA A 167 7.89 -23.73 -20.24
N PHE A 168 7.17 -23.86 -19.13
CA PHE A 168 7.47 -23.13 -17.90
C PHE A 168 8.67 -23.75 -17.20
N THR A 169 9.64 -22.93 -16.83
CA THR A 169 10.88 -23.39 -16.20
C THR A 169 11.08 -22.73 -14.85
N ILE A 170 11.56 -23.49 -13.86
CA ILE A 170 12.07 -22.99 -12.58
C ILE A 170 13.53 -23.41 -12.46
N THR A 171 14.41 -22.43 -12.32
CA THR A 171 15.86 -22.60 -12.18
C THR A 171 16.29 -22.22 -10.77
N ALA A 172 17.07 -23.08 -10.12
CA ALA A 172 17.68 -22.76 -8.83
C ALA A 172 18.78 -21.70 -9.04
N LEU A 173 18.82 -20.71 -8.16
CA LEU A 173 19.81 -19.63 -8.14
C LEU A 173 20.99 -19.95 -7.24
N GLN A 174 20.86 -21.01 -6.43
CA GLN A 174 21.87 -21.52 -5.53
C GLN A 174 21.76 -23.04 -5.41
N TYR A 175 22.77 -23.65 -4.80
CA TYR A 175 22.70 -25.06 -4.44
C TYR A 175 21.65 -25.26 -3.33
N ILE A 176 20.80 -26.28 -3.48
CA ILE A 176 19.77 -26.67 -2.50
C ILE A 176 20.11 -28.09 -2.06
N GLU A 177 20.27 -28.32 -0.76
CA GLU A 177 20.72 -29.62 -0.26
C GLU A 177 19.67 -30.71 -0.47
N LYS A 178 20.14 -31.96 -0.59
CA LYS A 178 19.24 -33.10 -0.70
C LYS A 178 18.45 -33.25 0.60
N GLY A 179 17.13 -33.15 0.51
CA GLY A 179 16.21 -33.26 1.65
C GLY A 179 15.58 -31.92 2.03
N ASP A 180 16.15 -30.81 1.56
CA ASP A 180 15.59 -29.49 1.79
C ASP A 180 14.38 -29.22 0.88
N GLN A 181 13.47 -28.40 1.39
CA GLN A 181 12.35 -27.90 0.62
C GLN A 181 12.86 -26.91 -0.44
N ILE A 182 12.33 -27.03 -1.64
CA ILE A 182 12.55 -26.05 -2.71
C ILE A 182 11.49 -24.96 -2.56
N TYR A 183 11.94 -23.71 -2.46
CA TYR A 183 11.06 -22.56 -2.35
C TYR A 183 11.02 -21.75 -3.65
N ASP A 184 9.88 -21.10 -3.89
CA ASP A 184 9.75 -20.00 -4.85
C ASP A 184 9.66 -18.67 -4.09
N SER A 185 9.82 -17.57 -4.81
CA SER A 185 9.49 -16.25 -4.28
C SER A 185 8.23 -15.70 -4.92
N TYR A 186 7.15 -15.62 -4.15
CA TYR A 186 5.94 -14.89 -4.53
C TYR A 186 6.16 -13.36 -4.67
N GLY A 187 7.39 -12.90 -4.47
CA GLY A 187 7.81 -11.50 -4.56
C GLY A 187 7.83 -10.79 -3.22
N GLN A 188 8.38 -9.58 -3.23
CA GLN A 188 8.38 -8.67 -2.08
C GLN A 188 6.97 -8.10 -1.90
N LYS A 189 6.28 -8.47 -0.82
CA LYS A 189 4.91 -8.03 -0.54
C LYS A 189 4.71 -7.76 0.95
N CYS A 190 3.82 -6.82 1.28
CA CYS A 190 3.28 -6.63 2.63
C CYS A 190 2.45 -7.83 3.10
N ASN A 191 2.35 -7.97 4.43
CA ASN A 191 1.50 -8.98 5.08
C ASN A 191 0.03 -8.88 4.71
N HIS A 192 -0.52 -7.69 4.46
CA HIS A 192 -1.91 -7.59 3.99
C HIS A 192 -2.12 -8.33 2.66
N ARG A 193 -1.13 -8.31 1.75
CA ARG A 193 -1.21 -9.02 0.46
C ARG A 193 -0.99 -10.51 0.63
N PHE A 194 -0.05 -10.92 1.48
CA PHE A 194 0.16 -12.33 1.79
C PHE A 194 -1.09 -12.94 2.43
N LEU A 195 -1.66 -12.27 3.41
CA LEU A 195 -2.79 -12.81 4.15
C LEU A 195 -4.05 -12.84 3.28
N LEU A 196 -4.38 -11.73 2.60
CA LEU A 196 -5.59 -11.64 1.78
C LEU A 196 -5.58 -12.59 0.58
N ASN A 197 -4.43 -12.79 -0.07
CA ASN A 197 -4.35 -13.48 -1.36
C ASN A 197 -3.70 -14.88 -1.28
N TYR A 198 -2.94 -15.17 -0.23
CA TYR A 198 -2.22 -16.44 -0.05
C TYR A 198 -2.55 -17.14 1.27
N GLY A 199 -3.25 -16.48 2.20
CA GLY A 199 -3.72 -17.08 3.45
C GLY A 199 -2.61 -17.32 4.49
N PHE A 200 -1.53 -16.54 4.45
CA PHE A 200 -0.49 -16.56 5.49
C PHE A 200 0.09 -15.16 5.71
N ALA A 201 0.80 -14.96 6.81
CA ALA A 201 1.54 -13.74 7.10
C ALA A 201 2.95 -14.08 7.58
N ILE A 202 3.94 -13.26 7.20
CA ILE A 202 5.35 -13.44 7.55
C ILE A 202 5.64 -12.67 8.85
N GLU A 203 6.17 -13.39 9.85
CA GLU A 203 6.39 -12.83 11.18
C GLU A 203 7.43 -11.71 11.18
N ASP A 204 8.58 -11.93 10.53
CA ASP A 204 9.57 -10.89 10.24
C ASP A 204 9.74 -10.73 8.73
N ASN A 205 8.95 -9.83 8.15
CA ASN A 205 8.95 -9.54 6.72
C ASN A 205 10.04 -8.53 6.36
N ARG A 206 11.25 -8.67 6.92
CA ARG A 206 12.39 -7.81 6.62
C ARG A 206 13.25 -8.44 5.54
N GLU A 207 13.64 -7.61 4.60
CA GLU A 207 14.55 -7.97 3.52
C GLU A 207 16.00 -7.86 3.99
N ALA A 208 16.92 -8.40 3.19
CA ALA A 208 18.35 -8.43 3.53
C ALA A 208 18.96 -7.01 3.71
N ASP A 209 18.40 -6.00 3.05
CA ASP A 209 18.79 -4.59 3.19
C ASP A 209 18.12 -3.87 4.37
N GLY A 210 17.27 -4.59 5.13
CA GLY A 210 16.50 -4.08 6.26
C GLY A 210 15.16 -3.45 5.88
N PHE A 211 14.82 -3.34 4.58
CA PHE A 211 13.53 -2.84 4.13
C PHE A 211 12.40 -3.78 4.61
N ASN A 212 11.29 -3.19 5.03
CA ASN A 212 10.10 -3.94 5.41
C ASN A 212 8.92 -3.46 4.56
N PRO A 213 8.34 -4.32 3.70
CA PRO A 213 7.29 -3.93 2.79
C PRO A 213 5.92 -3.86 3.48
N ASN A 214 5.79 -4.16 4.79
CA ASN A 214 4.51 -4.05 5.49
C ASN A 214 4.00 -2.62 5.49
N GLU A 215 2.70 -2.47 5.25
CA GLU A 215 2.04 -1.20 4.98
C GLU A 215 0.78 -1.05 5.81
N ILE A 216 0.38 0.20 6.02
CA ILE A 216 -0.96 0.58 6.49
C ILE A 216 -1.67 1.40 5.42
N ALA A 217 -2.99 1.31 5.34
CA ALA A 217 -3.81 2.20 4.53
C ALA A 217 -4.13 3.48 5.31
N PHE A 218 -3.62 4.62 4.84
CA PHE A 218 -3.81 5.93 5.45
C PHE A 218 -4.85 6.73 4.68
N ASP A 219 -5.99 7.00 5.32
CA ASP A 219 -7.06 7.81 4.76
C ASP A 219 -6.88 9.28 5.13
N ILE A 220 -6.83 10.13 4.12
CA ILE A 220 -6.68 11.57 4.26
C ILE A 220 -7.93 12.23 3.69
N ALA A 221 -8.54 13.14 4.44
CA ALA A 221 -9.73 13.86 4.01
C ALA A 221 -9.67 15.32 4.40
N LEU A 222 -10.34 16.17 3.61
CA LEU A 222 -10.58 17.56 3.97
C LEU A 222 -11.65 17.64 5.07
N ARG A 223 -11.41 18.50 6.05
CA ARG A 223 -12.35 18.78 7.13
C ARG A 223 -13.55 19.55 6.61
N GLN A 224 -14.76 19.04 6.80
CA GLN A 224 -15.96 19.72 6.28
C GLN A 224 -16.32 20.99 7.06
N ASP A 225 -15.84 21.13 8.30
CA ASP A 225 -16.05 22.29 9.16
C ASP A 225 -15.00 23.41 8.98
N ASP A 226 -14.01 23.21 8.11
CA ASP A 226 -12.99 24.22 7.80
C ASP A 226 -13.51 25.24 6.76
N PRO A 227 -13.58 26.55 7.07
CA PRO A 227 -14.01 27.59 6.14
C PRO A 227 -13.21 27.65 4.82
N LEU A 228 -11.96 27.15 4.83
CA LEU A 228 -11.07 27.13 3.66
C LEU A 228 -11.25 25.88 2.80
N THR A 229 -12.07 24.92 3.22
CA THR A 229 -12.31 23.67 2.47
C THR A 229 -12.75 23.90 1.03
N PRO A 230 -13.65 24.84 0.69
CA PRO A 230 -13.99 25.12 -0.71
C PRO A 230 -12.78 25.48 -1.58
N ARG A 231 -11.79 26.21 -1.04
CA ARG A 231 -10.54 26.53 -1.76
C ARG A 231 -9.65 25.29 -1.88
N LYS A 232 -9.50 24.52 -0.80
CA LYS A 232 -8.70 23.29 -0.77
C LYS A 232 -9.23 22.21 -1.73
N GLN A 233 -10.55 22.11 -1.86
CA GLN A 233 -11.22 21.15 -2.76
C GLN A 233 -10.81 21.33 -4.23
N LEU A 234 -10.43 22.53 -4.66
CA LEU A 234 -9.96 22.78 -6.03
C LEU A 234 -8.71 21.96 -6.38
N LEU A 235 -7.84 21.71 -5.40
CA LEU A 235 -6.66 20.84 -5.56
C LEU A 235 -7.06 19.36 -5.42
N TRP A 236 -8.08 19.07 -4.61
CA TRP A 236 -8.53 17.73 -4.26
C TRP A 236 -9.29 17.00 -5.39
N ILE A 237 -10.12 17.74 -6.14
CA ILE A 237 -10.90 17.25 -7.30
C ILE A 237 -9.95 16.77 -8.40
N ARG A 238 -8.86 17.51 -8.63
CA ARG A 238 -7.92 17.26 -9.72
C ARG A 238 -7.09 15.99 -9.53
N ASP A 239 -6.97 15.50 -8.29
CA ASP A 239 -6.46 14.17 -7.96
C ASP A 239 -7.53 13.06 -8.13
N GLY A 240 -8.47 13.22 -9.08
CA GLY A 240 -9.42 12.17 -9.47
C GLY A 240 -10.57 11.87 -8.51
N SER A 241 -10.90 12.76 -7.56
CA SER A 241 -12.04 12.55 -6.65
C SER A 241 -13.35 13.04 -7.28
N PRO A 242 -14.31 12.15 -7.64
CA PRO A 242 -15.53 12.56 -8.36
C PRO A 242 -16.42 13.50 -7.54
N SER A 243 -16.43 13.33 -6.22
CA SER A 243 -17.18 14.17 -5.27
C SER A 243 -16.40 15.40 -4.79
N GLY A 244 -15.10 15.51 -5.13
CA GLY A 244 -14.21 16.59 -4.69
C GLY A 244 -13.87 16.62 -3.20
N SER A 245 -14.50 15.76 -2.39
CA SER A 245 -14.40 15.76 -0.92
C SER A 245 -14.17 14.37 -0.33
N GLY A 246 -14.15 13.32 -1.15
CA GLY A 246 -13.92 11.96 -0.68
C GLY A 246 -12.53 11.76 -0.06
N PRO A 247 -12.38 10.83 0.90
CA PRO A 247 -11.07 10.48 1.45
C PRO A 247 -10.17 9.95 0.34
N LYS A 248 -8.89 10.33 0.37
CA LYS A 248 -7.83 9.75 -0.44
C LYS A 248 -7.08 8.73 0.42
N ARG A 249 -7.01 7.49 -0.05
CA ARG A 249 -6.34 6.38 0.63
C ARG A 249 -4.96 6.15 0.01
N ILE A 250 -3.92 6.24 0.82
CA ILE A 250 -2.55 5.94 0.40
C ILE A 250 -1.98 4.85 1.29
N ARG A 251 -1.32 3.84 0.71
CA ARG A 251 -0.61 2.82 1.47
C ARG A 251 0.81 3.27 1.75
N ILE A 252 1.19 3.30 3.02
CA ILE A 252 2.53 3.70 3.45
C ILE A 252 3.18 2.58 4.27
N CYS A 253 4.45 2.32 3.98
CA CYS A 253 5.34 1.48 4.79
C CYS A 253 6.36 2.36 5.53
N ALA A 254 7.10 1.81 6.48
CA ALA A 254 8.07 2.55 7.30
C ALA A 254 9.35 2.92 6.53
N SER A 255 9.24 3.80 5.52
CA SER A 255 10.35 4.23 4.65
C SER A 255 10.07 5.57 3.96
N ASP A 256 11.12 6.29 3.54
CA ASP A 256 10.99 7.45 2.64
C ASP A 256 10.75 6.95 1.21
N ASN A 257 9.49 7.02 0.78
CA ASN A 257 9.09 6.64 -0.57
C ASN A 257 8.04 7.61 -1.13
N ASP A 258 7.71 7.44 -2.42
CA ASP A 258 6.78 8.34 -3.11
C ASP A 258 5.38 8.36 -2.48
N ASN A 259 4.93 7.23 -1.91
CA ASN A 259 3.64 7.19 -1.21
C ASN A 259 3.66 8.06 0.05
N PHE A 260 4.73 8.00 0.86
CA PHE A 260 4.85 8.86 2.03
C PHE A 260 4.97 10.34 1.64
N ARG A 261 5.70 10.66 0.56
CA ARG A 261 5.77 12.02 0.02
C ARG A 261 4.42 12.53 -0.47
N ALA A 262 3.60 11.66 -1.07
CA ALA A 262 2.23 11.98 -1.44
C ALA A 262 1.35 12.24 -0.21
N VAL A 263 1.52 11.46 0.87
CA VAL A 263 0.86 11.74 2.16
C VAL A 263 1.22 13.14 2.66
N LEU A 264 2.49 13.50 2.70
CA LEU A 264 2.92 14.85 3.12
C LEU A 264 2.30 15.93 2.23
N SER A 265 2.27 15.72 0.91
CA SER A 265 1.70 16.67 -0.06
C SER A 265 0.20 16.92 0.18
N LEU A 266 -0.56 15.85 0.44
CA LEU A 266 -1.99 15.97 0.78
C LEU A 266 -2.21 16.62 2.14
N LEU A 267 -1.41 16.28 3.15
CA LEU A 267 -1.50 16.89 4.49
C LEU A 267 -1.18 18.39 4.47
N ARG A 268 -0.25 18.85 3.62
CA ARG A 268 0.05 20.29 3.42
C ARG A 268 -1.19 21.06 3.01
N VAL A 269 -2.00 20.49 2.12
CA VAL A 269 -3.28 21.08 1.71
C VAL A 269 -4.30 21.03 2.83
N CYS A 270 -4.40 19.91 3.56
CA CYS A 270 -5.30 19.79 4.71
C CYS A 270 -5.09 20.90 5.75
N VAL A 271 -3.83 21.24 6.06
CA VAL A 271 -3.48 22.23 7.11
C VAL A 271 -3.15 23.62 6.59
N ALA A 272 -3.26 23.86 5.28
CA ALA A 272 -3.00 25.17 4.67
C ALA A 272 -3.92 26.24 5.26
N ASP A 273 -3.35 27.39 5.62
CA ASP A 273 -4.08 28.62 5.93
C ASP A 273 -4.20 29.53 4.70
N ASP A 274 -4.80 30.72 4.86
CA ASP A 274 -4.97 31.66 3.75
C ASP A 274 -3.64 32.03 3.08
N ASP A 275 -2.57 32.26 3.84
CA ASP A 275 -1.25 32.62 3.29
C ASP A 275 -0.66 31.46 2.47
N ASP A 276 -0.79 30.22 2.95
CA ASP A 276 -0.38 29.03 2.21
C ASP A 276 -1.21 28.88 0.91
N LEU A 277 -2.52 29.11 0.97
CA LEU A 277 -3.40 29.02 -0.21
C LEU A 277 -3.12 30.13 -1.23
N GLU A 278 -2.84 31.35 -0.79
CA GLU A 278 -2.41 32.44 -1.69
C GLU A 278 -1.11 32.08 -2.42
N ARG A 279 -0.18 31.36 -1.77
CA ARG A 279 1.04 30.85 -2.41
C ARG A 279 0.76 29.73 -3.41
N LEU A 280 -0.17 28.84 -3.08
CA LEU A 280 -0.52 27.70 -3.94
C LEU A 280 -1.25 28.14 -5.21
N PHE A 281 -2.20 29.07 -5.09
CA PHE A 281 -3.00 29.57 -6.21
C PHE A 281 -2.31 30.74 -6.94
N GLY A 282 -1.52 31.55 -6.25
CA GLY A 282 -0.89 32.74 -6.82
C GLY A 282 -1.89 33.84 -7.20
N GLN A 283 -1.40 35.08 -7.30
CA GLN A 283 -2.25 36.23 -7.64
C GLN A 283 -2.61 36.34 -9.13
N GLN A 284 -1.91 35.60 -10.02
CA GLN A 284 -2.02 35.78 -11.48
C GLN A 284 -2.46 34.51 -12.25
N ASN A 285 -2.53 33.34 -11.61
CA ASN A 285 -2.97 32.10 -12.26
C ASN A 285 -4.18 31.51 -11.50
N PRO A 286 -5.41 31.62 -12.01
CA PRO A 286 -6.60 31.08 -11.34
C PRO A 286 -6.56 29.55 -11.17
N TYR A 287 -5.62 28.85 -11.81
CA TYR A 287 -5.43 27.41 -11.69
C TYR A 287 -4.32 26.99 -10.71
N GLY A 288 -3.52 27.93 -10.17
CA GLY A 288 -2.42 27.66 -9.24
C GLY A 288 -1.11 27.21 -9.88
N ALA A 289 -0.04 27.18 -9.07
CA ALA A 289 1.29 26.72 -9.48
C ALA A 289 1.37 25.19 -9.65
N PHE A 290 0.44 24.46 -9.03
CA PHE A 290 0.38 23.01 -9.00
C PHE A 290 -0.92 22.52 -9.63
N ARG A 291 -0.85 21.40 -10.38
CA ARG A 291 -2.05 20.84 -11.00
C ARG A 291 -2.86 20.08 -9.95
N THR A 292 -2.22 19.30 -9.09
CA THR A 292 -2.92 18.53 -8.06
C THR A 292 -2.30 18.71 -6.68
N ALA A 293 -2.99 18.25 -5.62
CA ALA A 293 -2.42 18.30 -4.28
C ALA A 293 -1.21 17.36 -4.16
N SER A 294 -1.19 16.26 -4.90
CA SER A 294 -0.07 15.31 -4.95
C SER A 294 1.22 15.91 -5.52
N ASP A 295 1.13 16.97 -6.34
CA ASP A 295 2.31 17.64 -6.95
C ASP A 295 3.09 18.53 -5.95
N ILE A 296 2.53 18.77 -4.76
CA ILE A 296 3.08 19.71 -3.76
C ILE A 296 4.20 19.03 -2.95
N HIS A 297 5.27 18.64 -3.66
CA HIS A 297 6.41 17.93 -3.08
C HIS A 297 7.30 18.81 -2.19
N PHE A 298 7.16 20.13 -2.29
CA PHE A 298 7.93 21.10 -1.51
C PHE A 298 7.14 21.62 -0.31
N PRO A 299 7.81 21.94 0.80
CA PRO A 299 7.15 22.50 1.97
C PRO A 299 6.69 23.95 1.70
N LEU A 300 5.50 24.31 2.19
CA LEU A 300 4.89 25.63 1.92
C LEU A 300 5.39 26.73 2.85
N SER A 301 5.55 26.39 4.13
CA SER A 301 6.05 27.26 5.18
C SER A 301 6.48 26.43 6.37
N PHE A 302 7.29 27.02 7.27
CA PHE A 302 7.67 26.36 8.51
C PHE A 302 6.42 26.04 9.36
N ARG A 303 5.49 26.99 9.48
CA ARG A 303 4.20 26.81 10.15
C ARG A 303 3.38 25.67 9.56
N ASN A 304 3.28 25.59 8.22
CA ASN A 304 2.57 24.52 7.53
C ASN A 304 3.18 23.15 7.85
N GLU A 305 4.50 22.99 7.72
CA GLU A 305 5.15 21.70 8.00
C GLU A 305 4.98 21.26 9.46
N LEU A 306 5.04 22.19 10.42
CA LEU A 306 4.75 21.87 11.82
C LEU A 306 3.32 21.33 12.00
N ARG A 307 2.34 21.95 11.33
CA ARG A 307 0.94 21.48 11.35
C ARG A 307 0.77 20.15 10.62
N VAL A 308 1.51 19.90 9.54
CA VAL A 308 1.54 18.61 8.83
C VAL A 308 2.02 17.50 9.76
N LEU A 309 3.16 17.71 10.44
CA LEU A 309 3.72 16.74 11.38
C LEU A 309 2.76 16.47 12.55
N ARG A 310 2.13 17.53 13.10
CA ARG A 310 1.11 17.37 14.14
C ARG A 310 -0.10 16.58 13.64
N LEU A 311 -0.65 16.90 12.47
CA LEU A 311 -1.81 16.21 11.91
C LEU A 311 -1.49 14.74 11.58
N LEU A 312 -0.29 14.45 11.08
CA LEU A 312 0.22 13.10 10.86
C LEU A 312 0.24 12.32 12.18
N GLY A 313 0.90 12.87 13.21
CA GLY A 313 0.99 12.25 14.53
C GLY A 313 -0.38 11.96 15.16
N GLN A 314 -1.29 12.95 15.14
CA GLN A 314 -2.65 12.79 15.64
C GLN A 314 -3.44 11.72 14.88
N SER A 315 -3.42 11.77 13.54
CA SER A 315 -4.16 10.83 12.70
C SER A 315 -3.68 9.39 12.88
N ILE A 316 -2.36 9.18 12.91
CA ILE A 316 -1.77 7.85 13.08
C ILE A 316 -1.98 7.32 14.49
N THR A 317 -1.89 8.16 15.53
CA THR A 317 -2.24 7.75 16.90
C THR A 317 -3.72 7.37 17.01
N ASN A 318 -4.62 8.11 16.37
CA ASN A 318 -6.04 7.76 16.33
C ASN A 318 -6.27 6.40 15.64
N MET A 319 -5.51 6.08 14.60
CA MET A 319 -5.55 4.75 13.98
C MET A 319 -5.01 3.66 14.91
N LEU A 320 -3.89 3.91 15.59
CA LEU A 320 -3.31 2.97 16.55
C LEU A 320 -4.27 2.65 17.70
N ASN A 321 -5.03 3.64 18.17
CA ASN A 321 -6.01 3.47 19.24
C ASN A 321 -7.24 2.64 18.84
N LYS A 322 -7.44 2.34 17.54
CA LYS A 322 -8.51 1.45 17.09
C LYS A 322 -8.20 -0.03 17.35
N TYR A 323 -6.94 -0.37 17.59
CA TYR A 323 -6.54 -1.75 17.87
C TYR A 323 -6.78 -2.08 19.35
N PRO A 324 -7.38 -3.23 19.67
CA PRO A 324 -7.73 -3.57 21.05
C PRO A 324 -6.53 -3.96 21.93
N THR A 325 -5.35 -4.14 21.34
CA THR A 325 -4.13 -4.62 22.02
C THR A 325 -2.94 -3.71 21.68
N SER A 326 -1.99 -3.59 22.61
CA SER A 326 -0.74 -2.86 22.37
C SER A 326 0.21 -3.65 21.46
N LEU A 327 1.26 -2.99 20.95
CA LEU A 327 2.31 -3.70 20.19
C LEU A 327 3.09 -4.65 21.10
N GLU A 328 3.35 -4.24 22.34
CA GLU A 328 4.06 -5.02 23.35
C GLU A 328 3.31 -6.32 23.67
N GLN A 329 1.99 -6.24 23.85
CA GLN A 329 1.15 -7.41 24.07
C GLN A 329 1.23 -8.36 22.87
N ASP A 330 1.14 -7.84 21.65
CA ASP A 330 1.22 -8.69 20.45
C ASP A 330 2.57 -9.38 20.28
N LEU A 331 3.66 -8.68 20.60
CA LEU A 331 5.00 -9.27 20.58
C LEU A 331 5.14 -10.35 21.65
N GLN A 332 4.52 -10.18 22.81
CA GLN A 332 4.48 -11.19 23.86
C GLN A 332 3.63 -12.40 23.46
N ASP A 333 2.44 -12.17 22.88
CA ASP A 333 1.55 -13.22 22.38
C ASP A 333 2.24 -14.10 21.33
N LEU A 334 3.00 -13.49 20.41
CA LEU A 334 3.69 -14.21 19.33
C LEU A 334 4.93 -14.99 19.79
N LYS A 335 5.60 -14.52 20.84
CA LYS A 335 6.69 -15.24 21.52
C LYS A 335 6.18 -16.42 22.34
N GLY A 336 4.96 -16.31 22.87
CA GLY A 336 4.30 -17.39 23.61
C GLY A 336 3.90 -18.55 22.70
N ASN A 337 3.72 -19.72 23.31
CA ASN A 337 3.17 -20.91 22.64
C ASN A 337 1.63 -20.94 22.66
N THR A 338 0.97 -19.82 22.94
CA THR A 338 -0.50 -19.74 23.08
C THR A 338 -1.22 -19.71 21.73
N LEU A 339 -0.54 -19.26 20.68
CA LEU A 339 -1.08 -19.21 19.32
C LEU A 339 -0.49 -20.33 18.47
N PRO A 340 -1.28 -21.35 18.07
CA PRO A 340 -0.77 -22.46 17.28
C PRO A 340 -0.08 -21.98 15.98
N PRO A 341 1.06 -22.58 15.60
CA PRO A 341 1.70 -22.30 14.32
C PRO A 341 0.71 -22.44 13.16
N PHE A 342 0.79 -21.53 12.18
CA PHE A 342 -0.04 -21.51 10.98
C PHE A 342 -1.56 -21.38 11.21
N SER A 343 -2.01 -21.07 12.43
CA SER A 343 -3.42 -20.78 12.70
C SER A 343 -3.84 -19.40 12.18
N ASN A 344 -5.13 -19.27 11.85
CA ASN A 344 -5.75 -17.99 11.48
C ASN A 344 -5.52 -16.92 12.54
N GLN A 345 -5.66 -17.29 13.81
CA GLN A 345 -5.43 -16.38 14.93
C GLN A 345 -3.97 -15.89 14.98
N ARG A 346 -2.99 -16.78 14.73
CA ARG A 346 -1.57 -16.39 14.66
C ARG A 346 -1.32 -15.47 13.47
N HIS A 347 -1.86 -15.78 12.28
CA HIS A 347 -1.69 -14.93 11.10
C HIS A 347 -2.35 -13.55 11.25
N ALA A 348 -3.55 -13.48 11.83
CA ALA A 348 -4.20 -12.22 12.19
C ALA A 348 -3.33 -11.39 13.15
N LYS A 349 -2.79 -12.05 14.19
CA LYS A 349 -1.88 -11.41 15.16
C LYS A 349 -0.60 -10.89 14.51
N ILE A 350 0.03 -11.65 13.62
CA ILE A 350 1.21 -11.22 12.85
C ILE A 350 0.88 -9.99 12.01
N HIS A 351 -0.25 -9.99 11.30
CA HIS A 351 -0.69 -8.88 10.45
C HIS A 351 -0.94 -7.61 11.29
N VAL A 352 -1.76 -7.70 12.33
CA VAL A 352 -2.07 -6.57 13.24
C VAL A 352 -0.80 -6.02 13.90
N LYS A 353 0.09 -6.90 14.36
CA LYS A 353 1.41 -6.51 14.87
C LYS A 353 2.20 -5.73 13.83
N SER A 354 2.21 -6.18 12.57
CA SER A 354 2.96 -5.53 11.50
C SER A 354 2.43 -4.14 11.15
N GLU A 355 1.11 -3.94 11.17
CA GLU A 355 0.51 -2.61 10.99
C GLU A 355 0.89 -1.67 12.14
N LYS A 356 0.84 -2.14 13.39
CA LYS A 356 1.24 -1.35 14.57
C LYS A 356 2.71 -0.92 14.54
N VAL A 357 3.60 -1.74 13.97
CA VAL A 357 5.01 -1.33 13.76
C VAL A 357 5.11 -0.13 12.83
N VAL A 358 4.37 -0.12 11.71
CA VAL A 358 4.34 1.01 10.77
C VAL A 358 3.70 2.25 11.40
N LEU A 359 2.61 2.09 12.15
CA LEU A 359 1.96 3.21 12.85
C LEU A 359 2.91 3.85 13.86
N ARG A 360 3.61 3.05 14.67
CA ARG A 360 4.61 3.57 15.62
C ARG A 360 5.73 4.29 14.91
N HIS A 361 6.24 3.76 13.80
CA HIS A 361 7.26 4.46 13.00
C HIS A 361 6.83 5.90 12.68
N TYR A 362 5.60 6.12 12.21
CA TYR A 362 5.13 7.46 11.85
C TYR A 362 4.78 8.35 13.04
N ILE A 363 4.36 7.79 14.18
CA ILE A 363 4.24 8.55 15.44
C ILE A 363 5.61 9.05 15.88
N ALA A 364 6.63 8.18 15.87
CA ALA A 364 8.00 8.54 16.20
C ALA A 364 8.54 9.59 15.22
N PHE A 365 8.34 9.39 13.93
CA PHE A 365 8.72 10.35 12.89
C PHE A 365 8.17 11.74 13.19
N ALA A 366 6.86 11.86 13.44
CA ALA A 366 6.22 13.13 13.72
C ALA A 366 6.75 13.79 15.00
N ALA A 367 6.86 13.02 16.09
CA ALA A 367 7.31 13.53 17.38
C ALA A 367 8.76 14.03 17.32
N ILE A 368 9.67 13.20 16.78
CA ILE A 368 11.09 13.52 16.65
C ILE A 368 11.28 14.74 15.75
N ALA A 369 10.60 14.81 14.59
CA ALA A 369 10.70 15.95 13.70
C ALA A 369 10.24 17.26 14.37
N LEU A 370 9.16 17.22 15.17
CA LEU A 370 8.69 18.38 15.94
C LEU A 370 9.66 18.78 17.06
N ASP A 371 10.40 17.84 17.64
CA ASP A 371 11.43 18.13 18.66
C ASP A 371 12.67 18.76 18.02
N LEU A 372 13.14 18.22 16.90
CA LEU A 372 14.22 18.85 16.11
C LEU A 372 13.81 20.24 15.62
N ALA A 373 12.53 20.45 15.30
CA ALA A 373 12.04 21.77 14.90
C ALA A 373 12.19 22.82 15.99
N ARG A 374 12.29 22.44 17.27
CA ARG A 374 12.55 23.38 18.40
C ARG A 374 14.02 23.75 18.53
N ILE A 375 14.93 22.92 18.03
CA ILE A 375 16.38 23.18 18.13
C ILE A 375 16.78 24.26 17.10
N PRO A 376 17.37 25.40 17.52
CA PRO A 376 17.84 26.42 16.59
C PRO A 376 18.84 25.87 15.57
N LEU A 377 18.84 26.40 14.34
CA LEU A 377 19.83 26.01 13.34
C LEU A 377 21.24 26.37 13.80
N GLY A 378 22.21 25.49 13.51
CA GLY A 378 23.60 25.63 13.93
C GLY A 378 24.15 24.30 14.45
N GLU A 379 25.26 24.37 15.20
CA GLU A 379 25.97 23.18 15.69
C GLU A 379 25.08 22.23 16.49
N HIS A 380 24.17 22.75 17.33
CA HIS A 380 23.25 21.92 18.10
C HIS A 380 22.27 21.13 17.23
N PHE A 381 21.79 21.72 16.13
CA PHE A 381 20.90 21.03 15.19
C PHE A 381 21.66 19.97 14.38
N ASP A 382 22.88 20.28 13.94
CA ASP A 382 23.73 19.34 13.22
C ASP A 382 24.16 18.15 14.10
N GLN A 383 24.45 18.41 15.38
CA GLN A 383 24.73 17.37 16.37
C GLN A 383 23.48 16.50 16.62
N ALA A 384 22.31 17.11 16.82
CA ALA A 384 21.04 16.39 16.98
C ALA A 384 20.74 15.48 15.78
N LEU A 385 20.96 15.94 14.55
CA LEU A 385 20.84 15.11 13.35
C LEU A 385 21.84 13.96 13.34
N THR A 386 23.08 14.21 13.72
CA THR A 386 24.13 13.18 13.79
C THR A 386 23.77 12.09 14.80
N ASP A 387 23.34 12.49 16.01
CA ASP A 387 22.90 11.56 17.04
C ASP A 387 21.67 10.75 16.60
N LEU A 388 20.76 11.37 15.85
CA LEU A 388 19.64 10.67 15.25
C LEU A 388 20.10 9.65 14.19
N PHE A 389 20.98 10.01 13.26
CA PHE A 389 21.53 9.06 12.27
C PHE A 389 22.24 7.85 12.91
N ASP A 390 22.91 8.10 14.02
CA ASP A 390 23.64 7.08 14.78
C ASP A 390 22.74 6.26 15.72
N GLY A 391 21.46 6.60 15.84
CA GLY A 391 20.52 5.94 16.74
C GLY A 391 20.73 6.25 18.22
N ARG A 392 21.42 7.36 18.54
CA ARG A 392 21.67 7.88 19.89
C ARG A 392 20.66 8.94 20.33
N TRP A 393 19.59 9.15 19.57
CA TRP A 393 18.58 10.16 19.89
C TRP A 393 17.91 9.88 21.24
N CYS A 394 17.98 10.85 22.15
CA CYS A 394 17.19 10.88 23.38
C CYS A 394 16.12 11.97 23.24
N ALA A 395 14.86 11.60 23.47
CA ALA A 395 13.78 12.57 23.46
C ALA A 395 14.05 13.64 24.54
N PRO A 396 13.89 14.94 24.23
CA PRO A 396 13.96 15.98 25.25
C PRO A 396 12.88 15.73 26.32
N SER A 397 13.18 16.04 27.58
CA SER A 397 12.20 15.93 28.67
C SER A 397 10.94 16.72 28.30
N PRO A 398 9.73 16.18 28.51
CA PRO A 398 8.50 16.84 28.09
C PRO A 398 8.41 18.22 28.76
N SER A 399 8.60 19.28 27.97
CA SER A 399 8.21 20.63 28.38
C SER A 399 6.70 20.61 28.57
N SER A 400 6.20 21.26 29.63
CA SER A 400 4.77 21.32 30.02
C SER A 400 3.84 21.32 28.80
N SER A 401 3.29 20.17 28.47
CA SER A 401 2.52 19.97 27.25
C SER A 401 1.22 20.76 27.34
N THR A 402 0.95 21.64 26.38
CA THR A 402 -0.41 22.10 26.13
C THR A 402 -1.28 20.89 25.75
N ASN A 403 -2.58 20.96 26.04
CA ASN A 403 -3.53 19.84 25.82
C ASN A 403 -3.59 19.37 24.34
N SER A 404 -3.06 20.17 23.40
CA SER A 404 -3.04 19.92 21.94
C SER A 404 -2.03 18.85 21.47
N ASP A 405 -1.05 18.49 22.30
CA ASP A 405 0.00 17.51 21.98
C ASP A 405 -0.15 16.18 22.75
N ALA A 406 -1.33 15.89 23.29
CA ALA A 406 -1.63 14.67 24.06
C ALA A 406 -1.31 13.36 23.31
N TRP A 407 -1.35 13.36 21.98
CA TRP A 407 -0.98 12.21 21.13
C TRP A 407 0.49 11.80 21.29
N ARG A 408 1.36 12.69 21.78
CA ARG A 408 2.77 12.39 22.08
C ARG A 408 2.93 11.47 23.29
N SER A 409 1.94 11.34 24.17
CA SER A 409 1.99 10.36 25.26
C SER A 409 2.08 8.91 24.74
N ALA A 410 1.61 8.65 23.51
CA ALA A 410 1.81 7.39 22.80
C ALA A 410 3.25 7.17 22.31
N PHE A 411 4.08 8.22 22.29
CA PHE A 411 5.51 8.18 22.00
C PHE A 411 6.31 7.87 23.28
N SER A 412 6.06 6.70 23.86
CA SER A 412 6.78 6.19 25.05
C SER A 412 7.84 5.15 24.70
N PHE A 413 8.17 4.98 23.42
CA PHE A 413 9.04 3.92 22.93
C PHE A 413 10.29 4.46 22.25
N GLN A 414 11.36 3.66 22.32
CA GLN A 414 12.60 3.99 21.62
C GLN A 414 12.46 3.71 20.12
N PRO A 415 12.73 4.69 19.25
CA PRO A 415 12.74 4.50 17.81
C PRO A 415 13.87 3.54 17.41
N THR A 416 13.64 2.72 16.38
CA THR A 416 14.70 1.88 15.81
C THR A 416 15.68 2.73 15.00
N ARG A 417 16.88 2.20 14.73
CA ARG A 417 17.87 2.88 13.87
C ARG A 417 17.31 3.21 12.47
N GLY A 418 16.43 2.35 11.93
CA GLY A 418 15.75 2.61 10.66
C GLY A 418 14.80 3.81 10.73
N ASP A 419 14.03 3.89 11.82
CA ASP A 419 13.12 5.02 12.08
C ASP A 419 13.90 6.33 12.16
N CYS A 420 15.03 6.33 12.88
CA CYS A 420 15.87 7.50 13.03
C CYS A 420 16.48 7.99 11.70
N LYS A 421 16.94 7.07 10.83
CA LYS A 421 17.48 7.44 9.52
C LYS A 421 16.43 8.14 8.63
N HIS A 422 15.20 7.62 8.63
CA HIS A 422 14.11 8.21 7.85
C HIS A 422 13.81 9.64 8.31
N VAL A 423 13.57 9.83 9.62
CA VAL A 423 13.23 11.16 10.15
C VAL A 423 14.41 12.14 10.05
N ALA A 424 15.67 11.67 10.18
CA ALA A 424 16.85 12.50 9.97
C ALA A 424 16.96 13.00 8.51
N SER A 425 16.69 12.13 7.53
CA SER A 425 16.67 12.51 6.11
C SER A 425 15.64 13.61 5.84
N TYR A 426 14.41 13.46 6.35
CA TYR A 426 13.36 14.47 6.23
C TYR A 426 13.76 15.78 6.93
N CYS A 427 14.28 15.71 8.16
CA CYS A 427 14.68 16.91 8.90
C CYS A 427 15.81 17.67 8.20
N ASN A 428 16.76 16.95 7.61
CA ASN A 428 17.89 17.56 6.90
C ASN A 428 17.48 18.20 5.57
N SER A 429 16.56 17.58 4.82
CA SER A 429 16.15 18.04 3.49
C SER A 429 15.01 19.05 3.51
N VAL A 430 13.97 18.80 4.32
CA VAL A 430 12.75 19.60 4.35
C VAL A 430 12.77 20.61 5.49
N LEU A 431 12.88 20.13 6.73
CA LEU A 431 12.75 20.98 7.93
C LEU A 431 13.84 22.05 8.00
N ARG A 432 15.09 21.68 7.70
CA ARG A 432 16.22 22.63 7.61
C ARG A 432 15.93 23.74 6.59
N GLN A 433 15.35 23.41 5.44
CA GLN A 433 15.04 24.37 4.38
C GLN A 433 14.00 25.39 4.84
N VAL A 434 12.86 24.94 5.37
CA VAL A 434 11.81 25.87 5.83
C VAL A 434 12.24 26.69 7.03
N LYS A 435 13.07 26.14 7.93
CA LYS A 435 13.57 26.87 9.09
C LYS A 435 14.55 27.98 8.72
N ARG A 436 15.35 27.79 7.67
CA ARG A 436 16.19 28.88 7.11
C ARG A 436 15.36 30.05 6.56
N LEU A 437 14.20 29.75 5.98
CA LEU A 437 13.30 30.75 5.38
C LEU A 437 12.45 31.49 6.43
N ALA A 438 12.07 30.82 7.51
CA ALA A 438 11.31 31.36 8.64
C ALA A 438 12.06 32.47 9.40
N GLY A 439 13.37 32.32 9.59
CA GLY A 439 14.20 33.21 10.40
C GLY A 439 14.19 32.83 11.90
N PRO A 440 14.96 33.53 12.75
CA PRO A 440 15.25 33.11 14.13
C PRO A 440 14.11 33.30 15.14
N HIS A 441 12.98 33.91 14.75
CA HIS A 441 11.89 34.32 15.66
C HIS A 441 10.61 33.48 15.54
N ASP A 442 10.58 32.46 14.69
CA ASP A 442 9.38 31.63 14.53
C ASP A 442 9.38 30.55 15.64
N ASP A 443 8.73 30.91 16.75
CA ASP A 443 8.46 30.02 17.87
C ASP A 443 7.54 28.87 17.41
N VAL A 444 7.98 27.63 17.64
CA VAL A 444 7.28 26.40 17.27
C VAL A 444 5.90 26.36 17.91
N ASP A 445 5.80 26.71 19.19
CA ASP A 445 4.55 26.58 19.92
C ASP A 445 3.56 27.69 19.47
N ALA A 446 4.05 28.90 19.17
CA ALA A 446 3.24 29.95 18.56
C ALA A 446 2.74 29.59 17.14
N CYS A 447 3.58 28.93 16.31
CA CYS A 447 3.18 28.47 14.98
C CYS A 447 2.08 27.40 15.04
N LEU A 448 2.16 26.56 16.06
CA LEU A 448 1.27 25.44 16.30
C LEU A 448 -0.08 25.87 16.91
N ASP A 449 -0.09 26.83 17.84
CA ASP A 449 -1.28 27.22 18.61
C ASP A 449 -2.00 28.45 18.07
N SER A 450 -1.45 29.12 17.05
CA SER A 450 -2.08 30.27 16.40
C SER A 450 -3.34 29.86 15.60
N PRO A 451 -4.50 30.50 15.85
CA PRO A 451 -5.73 30.23 15.11
C PRO A 451 -5.58 30.56 13.62
N THR A 452 -6.43 29.95 12.79
CA THR A 452 -6.50 30.11 11.33
C THR A 452 -6.86 31.52 10.85
N SER A 453 -6.94 32.51 11.75
CA SER A 453 -7.22 33.90 11.42
C SER A 453 -6.45 34.82 12.37
N SER A 454 -5.42 35.51 11.86
CA SER A 454 -5.23 36.95 12.02
C SER A 454 -3.84 37.37 11.50
N THR A 455 -3.90 38.30 10.54
CA THR A 455 -2.90 39.32 10.17
C THR A 455 -1.56 39.28 10.91
N LEU A 456 -0.52 38.76 10.25
CA LEU A 456 0.88 39.07 10.55
C LEU A 456 1.61 39.47 9.26
N THR A 457 1.79 40.79 9.11
CA THR A 457 2.76 41.55 8.31
C THR A 457 3.65 40.77 7.31
N THR A 458 3.42 41.07 6.03
CA THR A 458 4.36 41.07 4.89
C THR A 458 5.79 40.59 5.17
N ARG A 459 6.05 39.29 4.93
CA ARG A 459 7.42 38.78 4.72
C ARG A 459 7.64 38.41 3.24
N ARG A 460 8.86 38.68 2.77
CA ARG A 460 9.28 38.76 1.36
C ARG A 460 8.97 37.50 0.53
N PRO A 461 8.68 37.64 -0.77
CA PRO A 461 8.39 36.52 -1.67
C PRO A 461 9.57 35.55 -1.80
N ILE A 462 9.26 34.25 -1.85
CA ILE A 462 10.18 33.22 -2.34
C ILE A 462 10.30 33.43 -3.85
N GLN A 463 11.46 33.86 -4.34
CA GLN A 463 11.74 33.80 -5.77
C GLN A 463 11.87 32.33 -6.17
N VAL A 464 10.92 31.88 -6.98
CA VAL A 464 11.03 30.64 -7.75
C VAL A 464 12.23 30.79 -8.66
N ALA A 465 13.37 30.19 -8.31
CA ALA A 465 14.47 30.06 -9.25
C ALA A 465 14.00 29.12 -10.36
N ASN A 466 13.83 29.68 -11.57
CA ASN A 466 13.60 28.92 -12.79
C ASN A 466 14.71 27.87 -12.94
N ILE A 467 14.39 26.61 -12.69
CA ILE A 467 15.17 25.50 -13.21
C ILE A 467 14.59 25.22 -14.59
N GLU A 468 15.26 25.77 -15.60
CA GLU A 468 14.99 25.51 -17.00
C GLU A 468 14.96 23.99 -17.23
N ARG A 469 13.79 23.47 -17.61
CA ARG A 469 13.72 22.20 -18.32
C ARG A 469 14.28 22.46 -19.70
N THR A 470 15.45 21.91 -20.01
CA THR A 470 15.93 21.78 -21.39
C THR A 470 14.97 20.87 -22.15
N SER A 471 13.98 21.47 -22.79
CA SER A 471 13.11 20.85 -23.77
C SER A 471 13.83 20.84 -25.12
N ASN A 472 14.23 19.67 -25.61
CA ASN A 472 14.56 19.51 -27.01
C ASN A 472 13.26 19.29 -27.78
N ASN A 473 12.94 20.26 -28.65
CA ASN A 473 11.77 20.26 -29.52
C ASN A 473 11.89 19.21 -30.63
N GLY A 474 10.81 18.44 -30.82
CA GLY A 474 10.48 17.71 -32.04
C GLY A 474 8.97 17.56 -32.11
N GLN A 475 8.34 18.38 -32.96
CA GLN A 475 6.90 18.59 -33.12
C GLN A 475 6.26 17.51 -34.05
N PRO A 476 4.94 17.53 -34.38
CA PRO A 476 3.93 16.63 -33.83
C PRO A 476 3.21 15.75 -34.89
N SER A 477 2.37 14.81 -34.45
CA SER A 477 1.24 14.34 -35.27
C SER A 477 0.05 13.88 -34.42
N ASP A 478 -1.13 14.32 -34.82
CA ASP A 478 -2.46 14.15 -34.23
C ASP A 478 -2.89 12.71 -33.95
N THR A 479 -3.66 12.49 -32.88
CA THR A 479 -5.12 12.27 -32.93
C THR A 479 -5.70 11.85 -31.57
N SER A 480 -6.96 12.22 -31.38
CA SER A 480 -7.85 12.08 -30.23
C SER A 480 -7.98 10.69 -29.60
N SER A 481 -8.09 10.63 -28.27
CA SER A 481 -9.29 10.09 -27.59
C SER A 481 -9.21 10.28 -26.07
N THR A 482 -10.39 10.47 -25.48
CA THR A 482 -10.70 10.70 -24.07
C THR A 482 -10.40 9.47 -23.21
N GLY A 483 -9.54 9.61 -22.19
CA GLY A 483 -9.23 8.55 -21.22
C GLY A 483 -9.51 8.99 -19.78
N LYS A 484 -10.43 8.30 -19.12
CA LYS A 484 -10.61 8.34 -17.67
C LYS A 484 -9.37 7.74 -17.01
N SER A 485 -8.80 8.44 -16.04
CA SER A 485 -7.65 8.00 -15.26
C SER A 485 -8.10 7.09 -14.11
N GLU A 486 -8.09 5.78 -14.33
CA GLU A 486 -7.97 4.80 -13.26
C GLU A 486 -6.50 4.37 -13.17
N ILE A 487 -5.93 4.52 -11.97
CA ILE A 487 -4.54 4.16 -11.67
C ILE A 487 -4.49 2.64 -11.56
N ASP A 488 -4.22 2.01 -12.70
CA ASP A 488 -4.04 0.57 -12.79
C ASP A 488 -2.73 0.17 -12.07
N LEU A 489 -2.87 -0.77 -11.13
CA LEU A 489 -1.77 -1.37 -10.37
C LEU A 489 -0.87 -2.15 -11.33
N LYS A 490 0.17 -1.49 -11.84
CA LYS A 490 1.27 -2.16 -12.53
C LYS A 490 1.83 -3.26 -11.63
N ALA A 491 1.64 -4.51 -12.06
CA ALA A 491 2.46 -5.63 -11.60
C ALA A 491 3.93 -5.27 -11.86
N PRO A 492 4.82 -5.38 -10.86
CA PRO A 492 6.23 -5.08 -11.06
C PRO A 492 6.81 -6.07 -12.07
N THR A 493 7.32 -5.52 -13.16
CA THR A 493 8.15 -6.24 -14.13
C THR A 493 9.49 -6.51 -13.45
N ILE A 494 9.83 -7.78 -13.25
CA ILE A 494 11.11 -8.21 -12.69
C ILE A 494 12.16 -8.05 -13.80
N VAL A 495 13.15 -7.19 -13.57
CA VAL A 495 14.49 -7.34 -14.17
C VAL A 495 15.33 -8.15 -13.19
#